data_AF-A0A4Y6RYY9-F1
#
_entry.id   AF-A0A4Y6RYY9-F1
#
_cell.length_a   1.000
_cell.length_b   1.000
_cell.length_c   1.000
_cell.angle_alpha   90.00
_cell.angle_beta   90.00
_cell.angle_gamma   90.00
#
_symmetry.space_group_name_H-M   'P 1'
#
loop_
_entity.id
_entity.type
_entity.pdbx_description
1 polymer ?
#
loop_
_entity_poly.entity_id
_entity_poly.type
_entity_poly.pdbx_seq_one_letter_code
_entity_poly.pdbx_strand_id
1 'polypeptide(L)'
;MMPHGLISEHEVKVFLALKGCGRWITAKDLAEKTNVANRTVRGHLTKFVKCGMADVIKQYPGYRYKLKLEPCAEAKAYIAEIEAVRDTKTNPRVGAEAYIAEIEATRNTKTNPICKKRQAEFCRLFEDIRMANNETRHIEMLTLLVPFLAAAGLIIATIALVKIFLN
;
A
#
# COMPACT_ATOMS: atom_id res chain seq x y z
N MET A 1 5.21 -1.58 -24.62
CA MET A 1 4.58 -0.74 -23.59
C MET A 1 5.00 -1.28 -22.22
N MET A 2 5.79 -0.53 -21.45
CA MET A 2 6.17 -0.96 -20.10
C MET A 2 4.92 -0.92 -19.21
N PRO A 3 4.65 -1.91 -18.36
CA PRO A 3 3.57 -1.82 -17.38
C PRO A 3 3.90 -0.68 -16.41
N HIS A 4 3.08 0.38 -16.43
CA HIS A 4 3.17 1.51 -15.51
C HIS A 4 2.67 1.04 -14.13
N GLY A 5 3.54 0.37 -13.38
CA GLY A 5 3.29 0.08 -11.97
C GLY A 5 3.23 1.38 -11.16
N LEU A 6 2.65 1.31 -9.95
CA LEU A 6 2.55 2.43 -9.01
C LEU A 6 3.90 3.16 -8.87
N ILE A 7 3.91 4.46 -9.22
CA ILE A 7 5.10 5.32 -9.08
C ILE A 7 5.40 5.51 -7.59
N SER A 8 6.57 5.04 -7.15
CA SER A 8 6.97 5.11 -5.74
C SER A 8 7.42 6.53 -5.35
N GLU A 9 7.37 6.86 -4.06
CA GLU A 9 7.89 8.14 -3.57
C GLU A 9 9.40 8.30 -3.82
N HIS A 10 10.16 7.22 -3.66
CA HIS A 10 11.60 7.22 -3.96
C HIS A 10 11.87 7.53 -5.44
N GLU A 11 11.03 7.02 -6.34
CA GLU A 11 11.16 7.30 -7.78
C GLU A 11 11.00 8.79 -8.09
N VAL A 12 9.99 9.43 -7.49
CA VAL A 12 9.75 10.87 -7.61
C VAL A 12 10.95 11.67 -7.08
N LYS A 13 11.47 11.33 -5.88
CA LYS A 13 12.64 12.01 -5.28
C LYS A 13 13.88 11.93 -6.18
N VAL A 14 14.17 10.74 -6.71
CA VAL A 14 15.33 10.51 -7.59
C VAL A 14 15.16 11.26 -8.91
N PHE A 15 13.97 11.26 -9.49
CA PHE A 15 13.68 12.02 -10.71
C PHE A 15 13.91 13.52 -10.51
N LEU A 16 13.35 14.11 -9.44
CA LEU A 16 13.50 15.54 -9.17
C LEU A 16 14.94 15.94 -8.89
N ALA A 17 15.67 15.12 -8.14
CA ALA A 17 17.09 15.36 -7.88
C ALA A 17 17.94 15.29 -9.16
N LEU A 18 17.62 14.36 -10.07
CA LEU A 18 18.27 14.26 -11.37
C LEU A 18 17.90 15.47 -12.28
N LYS A 19 16.63 15.89 -12.30
CA LYS A 19 16.13 17.07 -13.02
C LYS A 19 16.81 18.35 -12.57
N GLY A 20 16.93 18.55 -11.26
CA GLY A 20 17.58 19.74 -10.69
C GLY A 20 19.09 19.80 -10.87
N CYS A 21 19.76 18.69 -11.24
CA CYS A 21 21.22 18.70 -11.36
C CYS A 21 21.75 19.35 -12.64
N GLY A 22 21.06 19.21 -13.78
CA GLY A 22 21.50 19.75 -15.08
C GLY A 22 22.82 19.21 -15.65
N ARG A 23 23.58 18.40 -14.89
CA ARG A 23 24.89 17.86 -15.23
C ARG A 23 24.97 16.35 -14.98
N TRP A 24 26.01 15.71 -15.51
CA TRP A 24 26.31 14.30 -15.26
C TRP A 24 26.54 14.04 -13.77
N ILE A 25 25.75 13.14 -13.19
CA ILE A 25 25.77 12.81 -11.77
C ILE A 25 25.91 11.30 -11.53
N THR A 26 26.56 10.90 -10.43
CA THR A 26 26.65 9.49 -10.05
C THR A 26 25.43 9.04 -9.25
N ALA A 27 25.16 7.74 -9.20
CA ALA A 27 24.11 7.19 -8.33
C ALA A 27 24.38 7.45 -6.84
N LYS A 28 25.66 7.52 -6.45
CA LYS A 28 26.07 7.82 -5.07
C LYS A 28 25.67 9.25 -4.68
N ASP A 29 26.00 10.24 -5.51
CA ASP A 29 25.66 11.65 -5.25
C ASP A 29 24.13 11.84 -5.17
N LEU A 30 23.37 11.14 -6.02
CA LEU A 30 21.91 11.17 -5.97
C LEU A 30 21.35 10.53 -4.69
N ALA A 31 21.93 9.42 -4.24
CA ALA A 31 21.55 8.77 -2.98
C ALA A 31 21.74 9.70 -1.79
N GLU A 32 22.87 10.40 -1.72
CA GLU A 32 23.16 11.40 -0.69
C GLU A 32 22.17 12.57 -0.74
N LYS A 33 21.87 13.11 -1.94
CA LYS A 33 20.93 14.22 -2.11
C LYS A 33 19.48 13.88 -1.75
N THR A 34 19.07 12.63 -1.99
CA THR A 34 17.67 12.21 -1.85
C THR A 34 17.38 11.47 -0.54
N ASN A 35 18.42 11.12 0.22
CA ASN A 35 18.36 10.20 1.35
C ASN A 35 17.69 8.86 0.98
N VAL A 36 17.92 8.38 -0.24
CA VAL A 36 17.44 7.08 -0.74
C VAL A 36 18.61 6.12 -0.85
N ALA A 37 18.42 4.87 -0.43
CA ALA A 37 19.47 3.85 -0.52
C ALA A 37 20.04 3.74 -1.94
N ASN A 38 21.37 3.71 -2.08
CA ASN A 38 22.07 3.72 -3.37
C ASN A 38 21.60 2.58 -4.31
N ARG A 39 21.34 1.37 -3.77
CA ARG A 39 20.77 0.26 -4.55
C ARG A 39 19.43 0.63 -5.20
N THR A 40 18.55 1.30 -4.48
CA THR A 40 17.23 1.75 -4.96
C THR A 40 17.38 2.84 -6.02
N VAL A 41 18.28 3.81 -5.80
CA VAL A 41 18.62 4.84 -6.78
C VAL A 41 19.10 4.23 -8.10
N ARG A 42 20.01 3.25 -8.05
CA ARG A 42 20.48 2.52 -9.24
C ARG A 42 19.35 1.80 -9.97
N GLY A 43 18.39 1.23 -9.22
CA GLY A 43 17.19 0.61 -9.79
C GLY A 43 16.35 1.61 -10.60
N HIS A 44 16.04 2.77 -10.01
CA HIS A 44 15.30 3.83 -10.70
C HIS A 44 16.06 4.42 -11.88
N LEU A 45 17.37 4.68 -11.75
CA LEU A 45 18.19 5.17 -12.86
C LEU A 45 18.23 4.17 -14.02
N THR A 46 18.30 2.87 -13.73
CA THR A 46 18.23 1.83 -14.77
C THR A 46 16.88 1.85 -15.48
N LYS A 47 15.78 2.04 -14.74
CA LYS A 47 14.44 2.21 -15.31
C LYS A 47 14.37 3.45 -16.20
N PHE A 48 14.91 4.58 -15.75
CA PHE A 48 14.95 5.84 -16.48
C PHE A 48 15.75 5.76 -17.79
N VAL A 49 16.86 5.03 -17.78
CA VAL A 49 17.62 4.76 -19.00
C VAL A 49 16.84 3.86 -19.95
N LYS A 50 16.23 2.78 -19.44
CA LYS A 50 15.45 1.83 -20.25
C LYS A 50 14.24 2.47 -20.93
N CYS A 51 13.56 3.42 -20.28
CA CYS A 51 12.44 4.14 -20.90
C CYS A 51 12.87 5.33 -21.77
N GLY A 52 14.18 5.56 -21.96
CA GLY A 52 14.67 6.67 -22.78
C GLY A 52 14.51 8.04 -22.14
N MET A 53 14.40 8.11 -20.81
CA MET A 53 14.32 9.37 -20.05
C MET A 53 15.70 9.93 -19.70
N ALA A 54 16.68 9.05 -19.45
CA ALA A 54 18.04 9.44 -19.06
C ALA A 54 19.11 8.78 -19.95
N ASP A 55 20.22 9.48 -20.14
CA ASP A 55 21.45 8.94 -20.70
C ASP A 55 22.34 8.37 -19.60
N VAL A 56 23.17 7.40 -19.99
CA VAL A 56 24.18 6.79 -19.14
C VAL A 56 25.52 6.75 -19.87
N ILE A 57 26.59 7.11 -19.18
CA ILE A 57 27.97 6.93 -19.65
C ILE A 57 28.76 6.12 -18.63
N LYS A 58 29.65 5.26 -19.11
CA LYS A 58 30.63 4.56 -18.27
C LYS A 58 31.84 5.47 -18.10
N GLN A 59 32.10 5.94 -16.88
CA GLN A 59 33.24 6.77 -16.54
C GLN A 59 33.81 6.30 -15.21
N TYR A 60 35.08 5.89 -15.18
CA TYR A 60 35.74 5.40 -13.97
C TYR A 60 35.64 6.42 -12.82
N PRO A 61 35.28 6.02 -11.58
CA PRO A 61 35.05 4.65 -11.10
C PRO A 61 33.57 4.17 -11.12
N GLY A 62 32.81 4.41 -12.20
CA GLY A 62 31.45 3.88 -12.31
C GLY A 62 30.65 4.33 -13.54
N TYR A 63 29.36 4.61 -13.31
CA TYR A 63 28.45 5.15 -14.31
C TYR A 63 27.98 6.54 -13.88
N ARG A 64 27.80 7.42 -14.87
CA ARG A 64 27.16 8.72 -14.69
C ARG A 64 25.88 8.79 -15.50
N TYR A 65 24.94 9.56 -14.98
CA TYR A 65 23.60 9.69 -15.53
C TYR A 65 23.29 11.17 -15.76
N LYS A 66 22.50 11.45 -16.79
CA LYS A 66 21.97 12.79 -17.08
C LYS A 66 20.59 12.63 -17.71
N LEU A 67 19.64 13.51 -17.40
CA LEU A 67 18.37 13.52 -18.14
C LEU A 67 18.61 13.92 -19.59
N LYS A 68 17.89 13.27 -20.50
CA LYS A 68 17.89 13.66 -21.91
C LYS A 68 17.26 15.04 -22.06
N LEU A 69 17.84 15.85 -22.94
CA LEU A 69 17.25 17.13 -23.33
C LEU A 69 15.93 16.91 -24.08
N GLU A 70 15.90 15.90 -24.93
CA GLU A 70 14.73 15.51 -25.72
C GLU A 70 14.39 14.03 -25.46
N PRO A 71 13.53 13.75 -24.47
CA PRO A 71 13.04 12.40 -24.22
C PRO A 71 12.13 11.93 -25.37
N CYS A 72 12.03 10.61 -25.58
CA CYS A 72 11.06 10.06 -26.53
C CYS A 72 9.61 10.31 -26.05
N ALA A 73 8.62 10.09 -26.93
CA ALA A 73 7.21 10.32 -26.60
C ALA A 73 6.73 9.53 -25.36
N GLU A 74 7.17 8.27 -25.24
CA GLU A 74 6.85 7.42 -24.08
C GLU A 74 7.47 7.96 -22.78
N ALA A 75 8.73 8.40 -22.84
CA ALA A 75 9.39 9.03 -21.70
C ALA A 75 8.71 10.35 -21.29
N LYS A 76 8.23 11.15 -22.25
CA LYS A 76 7.48 12.39 -21.97
C LYS A 76 6.18 12.08 -21.23
N ALA A 77 5.42 11.08 -21.67
CA ALA A 77 4.22 10.64 -20.97
C ALA A 77 4.54 10.19 -19.54
N TYR A 78 5.63 9.44 -19.37
CA TYR A 78 6.05 8.98 -18.05
C TYR A 78 6.54 10.11 -17.13
N ILE A 79 7.25 11.11 -17.67
CA ILE A 79 7.63 12.31 -16.94
C ILE A 79 6.37 13.04 -16.44
N ALA A 80 5.37 13.22 -17.31
CA ALA A 80 4.12 13.87 -16.94
C ALA A 80 3.39 13.10 -15.81
N GLU A 81 3.41 11.77 -15.85
CA GLU A 81 2.86 10.92 -14.79
C GLU A 81 3.60 11.11 -13.45
N ILE A 82 4.94 11.12 -13.45
CA ILE A 82 5.75 11.39 -12.26
C ILE A 82 5.45 12.78 -11.69
N GLU A 83 5.29 13.79 -12.54
CA GLU A 83 4.98 15.16 -12.14
C GLU A 83 3.58 15.28 -11.54
N ALA A 84 2.57 14.59 -12.10
CA ALA A 84 1.24 14.51 -11.51
C ALA A 84 1.25 13.86 -10.12
N VAL A 85 2.03 12.78 -9.93
CA VAL A 85 2.21 12.13 -8.62
C VAL A 85 2.95 13.02 -7.64
N ARG A 86 3.89 13.84 -8.10
CA ARG A 86 4.53 14.85 -7.25
C ARG A 86 3.49 15.83 -6.73
N ASP A 87 2.68 16.41 -7.60
CA ASP A 87 1.78 17.50 -7.22
C ASP A 87 0.72 17.05 -6.21
N THR A 88 0.23 15.81 -6.33
CA THR A 88 -0.68 15.20 -5.36
C THR A 88 -0.03 14.98 -3.99
N LYS A 89 1.26 14.63 -3.91
CA LYS A 89 1.98 14.39 -2.64
C LYS A 89 2.52 15.65 -1.98
N THR A 90 2.94 16.64 -2.78
CA THR A 90 3.56 17.88 -2.27
C THR A 90 2.51 18.86 -1.74
N ASN A 91 1.24 18.68 -2.14
CA ASN A 91 0.13 19.46 -1.64
C ASN A 91 -0.94 18.54 -1.03
N PRO A 92 -0.73 18.04 0.21
CA PRO A 92 -1.72 17.23 0.90
C PRO A 92 -3.02 18.02 1.14
N ARG A 93 -2.98 19.36 1.13
CA ARG A 93 -4.19 20.21 1.16
C ARG A 93 -4.97 20.17 -0.14
N VAL A 94 -4.34 20.22 -1.32
CA VAL A 94 -5.06 20.05 -2.59
C VAL A 94 -5.57 18.62 -2.77
N GLY A 95 -4.84 17.61 -2.27
CA GLY A 95 -5.35 16.23 -2.20
C GLY A 95 -6.53 16.08 -1.24
N ALA A 96 -6.45 16.71 -0.06
CA ALA A 96 -7.54 16.69 0.92
C ALA A 96 -8.74 17.55 0.47
N GLU A 97 -8.54 18.72 -0.10
CA GLU A 97 -9.59 19.62 -0.60
C GLU A 97 -10.27 19.04 -1.84
N ALA A 98 -9.53 18.41 -2.77
CA ALA A 98 -10.13 17.69 -3.89
C ALA A 98 -10.91 16.46 -3.42
N TYR A 99 -10.38 15.71 -2.46
CA TYR A 99 -11.07 14.57 -1.86
C TYR A 99 -12.28 15.00 -1.03
N ILE A 100 -12.19 16.10 -0.29
CA ILE A 100 -13.30 16.73 0.44
C ILE A 100 -14.34 17.25 -0.55
N ALA A 101 -13.94 17.89 -1.65
CA ALA A 101 -14.85 18.37 -2.69
C ALA A 101 -15.55 17.20 -3.41
N GLU A 102 -14.87 16.07 -3.64
CA GLU A 102 -15.47 14.85 -4.18
C GLU A 102 -16.45 14.20 -3.18
N ILE A 103 -16.10 14.17 -1.89
CA ILE A 103 -17.00 13.76 -0.80
C ILE A 103 -18.19 14.71 -0.68
N GLU A 104 -17.99 16.02 -0.83
CA GLU A 104 -19.04 17.03 -0.74
C GLU A 104 -19.95 17.01 -1.96
N ALA A 105 -19.41 16.79 -3.16
CA ALA A 105 -20.17 16.57 -4.38
C ALA A 105 -21.03 15.31 -4.28
N THR A 106 -20.47 14.20 -3.79
CA THR A 106 -21.23 12.97 -3.54
C THR A 106 -22.23 13.12 -2.38
N ARG A 107 -21.91 13.91 -1.34
CA ARG A 107 -22.82 14.23 -0.23
C ARG A 107 -23.97 15.16 -0.65
N ASN A 108 -23.75 16.06 -1.61
CA ASN A 108 -24.79 16.91 -2.19
C ASN A 108 -25.73 16.14 -3.14
N THR A 109 -25.36 14.93 -3.58
CA THR A 109 -26.31 14.00 -4.22
C THR A 109 -27.25 13.31 -3.22
N LYS A 110 -27.40 13.82 -1.98
CA LYS A 110 -28.42 13.37 -1.02
C LYS A 110 -29.88 13.59 -1.46
N THR A 111 -30.12 14.14 -2.64
CA THR A 111 -31.42 14.09 -3.35
C THR A 111 -31.50 12.99 -4.40
N ASN A 112 -30.54 12.05 -4.46
CA ASN A 112 -30.58 10.91 -5.37
C ASN A 112 -31.25 9.69 -4.69
N PRO A 113 -32.45 9.27 -5.12
CA PRO A 113 -33.21 8.17 -4.52
C PRO A 113 -32.49 6.81 -4.59
N ILE A 114 -31.49 6.67 -5.45
CA ILE A 114 -30.69 5.44 -5.61
C ILE A 114 -29.84 5.16 -4.36
N CYS A 115 -29.38 6.21 -3.65
CA CYS A 115 -28.52 6.08 -2.48
C CYS A 115 -29.26 5.51 -1.27
N LYS A 116 -30.53 5.87 -1.07
CA LYS A 116 -31.35 5.31 0.03
C LYS A 116 -31.61 3.81 -0.13
N LYS A 117 -31.84 3.35 -1.37
CA LYS A 117 -32.08 1.93 -1.65
C LYS A 117 -30.83 1.08 -1.40
N ARG A 118 -29.67 1.54 -1.89
CA ARG A 118 -28.39 0.85 -1.64
C ARG A 118 -27.97 0.90 -0.18
N GLN A 119 -28.24 2.00 0.53
CA GLN A 119 -27.95 2.08 1.97
C GLN A 119 -28.81 1.11 2.78
N ALA A 120 -30.10 0.96 2.43
CA ALA A 120 -30.97 -0.04 3.06
C ALA A 120 -30.52 -1.48 2.76
N GLU A 121 -30.08 -1.77 1.53
CA GLU A 121 -29.53 -3.08 1.16
C GLU A 121 -28.22 -3.37 1.91
N PHE A 122 -27.33 -2.37 2.05
CA PHE A 122 -26.07 -2.52 2.77
C PHE A 122 -26.29 -2.72 4.29
N CYS A 123 -27.24 -2.01 4.89
CA CYS A 123 -27.61 -2.21 6.29
C CYS A 123 -28.14 -3.63 6.54
N ARG A 124 -28.97 -4.18 5.64
CA ARG A 124 -29.44 -5.57 5.74
C ARG A 124 -28.30 -6.57 5.66
N LEU A 125 -27.40 -6.41 4.69
CA LEU A 125 -26.24 -7.28 4.53
C LEU A 125 -25.33 -7.26 5.77
N PHE A 126 -25.16 -6.10 6.40
CA PHE A 126 -24.34 -5.97 7.61
C PHE A 126 -25.00 -6.62 8.83
N GLU A 127 -26.32 -6.53 8.95
CA GLU A 127 -27.10 -7.22 9.98
C GLU A 127 -27.00 -8.74 9.81
N ASP A 128 -27.12 -9.25 8.59
CA ASP A 128 -27.00 -10.68 8.26
C ASP A 128 -25.59 -11.22 8.60
N ILE A 129 -24.53 -10.46 8.25
CA ILE A 129 -23.15 -10.82 8.61
C ILE A 129 -22.93 -10.79 10.13
N ARG A 130 -23.53 -9.82 10.83
CA ARG A 130 -23.44 -9.72 12.29
C ARG A 130 -24.11 -10.93 12.96
N MET A 131 -25.27 -11.35 12.46
CA MET A 131 -25.99 -12.51 12.96
C MET A 131 -25.24 -13.82 12.68
N ALA A 132 -24.70 -13.99 11.47
CA ALA A 132 -23.88 -15.14 11.10
C ALA A 132 -22.62 -15.25 11.99
N ASN A 133 -21.92 -14.14 12.25
CA ASN A 133 -20.75 -14.14 13.13
C ASN A 133 -21.09 -14.40 14.60
N ASN A 134 -22.32 -14.10 15.03
CA ASN A 134 -22.76 -14.42 16.39
C ASN A 134 -23.01 -15.93 16.55
N GLU A 135 -23.56 -16.60 15.52
CA GLU A 135 -23.69 -18.05 15.48
C GLU A 135 -22.33 -18.77 15.46
N THR A 136 -21.36 -18.27 14.67
CA THR A 136 -20.01 -18.86 14.62
C THR A 136 -19.28 -18.75 15.96
N ARG A 137 -19.47 -17.64 16.70
CA ARG A 137 -18.88 -17.46 18.04
C ARG A 137 -19.45 -18.42 19.08
N HIS A 138 -20.72 -18.82 18.96
CA HIS A 138 -21.30 -19.83 19.83
C HIS A 138 -20.71 -21.22 19.58
N ILE A 139 -20.41 -21.55 18.31
CA ILE A 139 -19.78 -22.82 17.95
C ILE A 139 -18.34 -22.89 18.49
N GLU A 140 -17.51 -21.87 18.26
CA GLU A 140 -16.12 -21.84 18.74
C GLU A 140 -16.01 -21.90 20.28
N MET A 141 -16.94 -21.25 20.99
CA MET A 141 -16.96 -21.29 22.45
C MET A 141 -17.33 -22.68 22.97
N LEU A 142 -18.23 -23.40 22.30
CA LEU A 142 -18.59 -24.78 22.62
C LEU A 142 -17.45 -25.76 22.31
N THR A 143 -16.73 -25.61 21.20
CA THR A 143 -15.57 -26.47 20.88
C THR A 143 -14.43 -26.31 21.87
N LEU A 144 -14.24 -25.10 22.44
CA LEU A 144 -13.27 -24.87 23.50
C LEU A 144 -13.74 -25.40 24.86
N LEU A 145 -15.04 -25.48 25.13
CA LEU A 145 -15.57 -25.94 26.42
C LEU A 145 -15.50 -27.48 26.59
N VAL A 146 -15.67 -28.23 25.50
CA VAL A 146 -15.67 -29.71 25.50
C VAL A 146 -14.39 -30.34 26.11
N PRO A 147 -13.15 -29.92 25.74
CA PRO A 147 -11.94 -30.50 26.34
C PRO A 147 -11.78 -30.17 27.83
N PHE A 148 -12.26 -29.01 28.29
CA PHE A 148 -12.23 -28.65 29.71
C PHE A 148 -13.15 -29.53 30.56
N LEU A 149 -14.35 -29.85 30.06
CA LEU A 149 -15.28 -30.76 30.74
C LEU A 149 -14.74 -32.20 30.77
N ALA A 150 -14.08 -32.66 29.70
CA ALA A 150 -13.44 -33.98 29.67
C ALA A 150 -12.27 -34.08 30.68
N ALA A 151 -11.45 -33.04 30.79
CA ALA A 151 -10.36 -32.98 31.78
C ALA A 151 -10.89 -32.97 33.22
N ALA A 152 -11.96 -32.22 33.50
CA ALA A 152 -12.59 -32.18 34.81
C ALA A 152 -13.18 -33.56 35.21
N GLY A 153 -13.82 -34.25 34.26
CA GLY A 153 -14.32 -35.62 34.48
C GLY A 153 -13.21 -36.62 34.80
N LEU A 154 -12.06 -36.51 34.12
CA LEU A 154 -10.90 -37.38 34.36
C LEU A 154 -10.33 -37.20 35.78
N ILE A 155 -10.28 -35.96 36.26
CA ILE A 155 -9.82 -35.62 37.62
C ILE A 155 -10.76 -36.21 38.68
N ILE A 156 -12.08 -36.08 38.47
CA ILE A 156 -13.07 -36.64 39.41
C ILE A 156 -12.97 -38.17 39.45
N ALA A 157 -12.80 -38.83 38.31
CA ALA A 157 -12.63 -40.28 38.23
C ALA A 157 -11.33 -40.77 38.92
N THR A 158 -10.23 -40.03 38.79
CA THR A 158 -8.97 -40.37 39.48
C THR A 158 -9.07 -40.20 40.99
N ILE A 159 -9.72 -39.15 41.48
CA ILE A 159 -9.97 -38.95 42.92
C ILE A 159 -10.83 -40.10 43.48
N ALA A 160 -11.84 -40.54 42.74
CA ALA A 160 -12.69 -41.67 43.15
C ALA A 160 -11.90 -42.99 43.23
N LEU A 161 -11.04 -43.28 42.25
CA LEU A 161 -10.17 -44.47 42.24
C LEU A 161 -9.17 -44.46 43.41
N VAL A 162 -8.53 -43.32 43.68
CA VAL A 162 -7.60 -43.18 44.81
C VAL A 162 -8.29 -43.45 46.15
N LYS A 163 -9.54 -42.99 46.32
CA LYS A 163 -10.33 -43.30 47.53
C LYS A 163 -10.67 -44.79 47.68
N ILE A 164 -10.84 -45.52 46.59
CA ILE A 164 -11.12 -46.97 46.63
C ILE A 164 -9.87 -47.75 47.04
N PHE A 165 -8.67 -47.32 46.59
CA PHE A 165 -7.42 -48.01 46.90
C PHE A 165 -6.84 -47.71 48.30
N LEU A 166 -7.29 -46.63 48.95
CA LEU A 166 -6.82 -46.21 50.27
C LEU A 166 -7.70 -46.70 51.44
N ASN A 167 -8.80 -47.39 51.15
CA ASN A 167 -9.66 -48.08 52.12
C ASN A 167 -9.49 -49.59 51.98
#